data_AF-A0A6S7EGZ9-F1
#
_entry.id   AF-A0A6S7EGZ9-F1
#
_cell.length_a   1.000
_cell.length_b   1.000
_cell.length_c   1.000
_cell.angle_alpha   90.00
_cell.angle_beta   90.00
_cell.angle_gamma   90.00
#
_symmetry.space_group_name_H-M   'P 1'
#
loop_
_entity.id
_entity.type
_entity.pdbx_description
1 polymer ?
#
loop_
_entity_poly.entity_id
_entity_poly.type
_entity_poly.pdbx_seq_one_letter_code
_entity_poly.pdbx_strand_id
1 'polypeptide(L)'
;MRKGLIGVLIWLGLLAGCNGEPTYQGVSFVTYNYTPWELSSVRLVDASGAAAGTSAIPSGGGEGSVTCCYTLKGTDFIVKWRGGDVDEMRKHLFDGKLDDVVFNKETKVHFPAASVPDGEGPVILELHIYPDEHMELALSRKLLGQVRIPIVDTTRWLYENHRDALGAYRNIHEVGNVLGKVARQAWTRYRIEDGEDMRGYMYLYFVVASDFDKDAALSALLKDANRKPGDFGRAVFRLSKERIAQIKAAGTAPGDKNV
;
A
#
# COMPACT_ATOMS: atom_id res chain seq x y z
N MET A 1 3.66 50.48 37.50
CA MET A 1 4.04 49.11 37.05
C MET A 1 2.87 48.23 36.59
N ARG A 2 1.59 48.59 36.83
CA ARG A 2 0.42 47.77 36.43
C ARG A 2 -0.06 47.92 34.97
N LYS A 3 0.31 49.00 34.27
CA LYS A 3 -0.14 49.26 32.88
C LYS A 3 0.71 48.56 31.80
N GLY A 4 1.98 48.25 32.10
CA GLY A 4 2.88 47.54 31.18
C GLY A 4 2.58 46.03 31.10
N LEU A 5 2.12 45.42 32.20
CA LEU A 5 1.83 43.97 32.24
C LEU A 5 0.59 43.59 31.41
N ILE A 6 -0.39 44.49 31.30
CA ILE A 6 -1.62 44.26 30.51
C ILE A 6 -1.32 44.30 29.01
N GLY A 7 -0.43 45.20 28.57
CA GLY A 7 0.00 45.28 27.17
C GLY A 7 0.75 44.03 26.71
N VAL A 8 1.58 43.45 27.57
CA VAL A 8 2.34 42.21 27.26
C VAL A 8 1.44 40.97 27.23
N LEU A 9 0.42 40.89 28.09
CA LEU A 9 -0.55 39.78 28.09
C LEU A 9 -1.49 39.81 26.88
N ILE A 10 -1.85 41.00 26.37
CA ILE A 10 -2.64 41.12 25.14
C ILE A 10 -1.80 40.75 23.90
N TRP A 11 -0.50 41.07 23.91
CA TRP A 11 0.41 40.70 22.81
C TRP A 11 0.73 39.19 22.79
N LEU A 12 0.85 38.55 23.95
CA LEU A 12 1.00 37.09 24.06
C LEU A 12 -0.31 36.34 23.74
N GLY A 13 -1.48 36.93 24.01
CA GLY A 13 -2.78 36.38 23.62
C GLY A 13 -3.03 36.37 22.11
N LEU A 14 -2.41 37.30 21.36
CA LEU A 14 -2.48 37.34 19.90
C LEU A 14 -1.54 36.33 19.20
N LEU A 15 -0.58 35.75 19.93
CA LEU A 15 0.28 34.67 19.44
C LEU A 15 -0.28 33.28 19.79
N ALA A 16 -1.27 33.21 20.68
CA ALA A 16 -1.95 31.98 21.08
C ALA A 16 -3.38 31.96 20.54
N GLY A 17 -3.55 31.85 19.21
CA GLY A 17 -4.89 31.62 18.67
C GLY A 17 -5.09 32.04 17.22
N CYS A 18 -4.43 31.37 16.27
CA CYS A 18 -4.89 31.32 14.88
C CYS A 18 -4.51 30.02 14.15
N ASN A 19 -4.16 28.93 14.85
CA ASN A 19 -4.09 27.62 14.22
C ASN A 19 -5.36 26.85 14.57
N GLY A 20 -6.47 27.25 13.94
CA GLY A 20 -7.66 26.40 13.93
C GLY A 20 -7.32 25.04 13.31
N GLU A 21 -8.08 24.02 13.68
CA GLU A 21 -7.96 22.70 13.04
C GLU A 21 -8.06 22.85 11.51
N PRO A 22 -7.21 22.15 10.73
CA PRO A 22 -7.26 22.25 9.28
C PRO A 22 -8.61 21.78 8.77
N THR A 23 -9.12 22.45 7.74
CA THR A 23 -10.33 22.03 7.02
C THR A 23 -9.96 21.70 5.59
N TYR A 24 -10.13 20.43 5.22
CA TYR A 24 -9.90 19.92 3.87
C TYR A 24 -11.22 19.93 3.12
N GLN A 25 -11.50 21.00 2.37
CA GLN A 25 -12.77 21.22 1.67
C GLN A 25 -12.66 20.92 0.17
N GLY A 26 -13.71 20.30 -0.38
CA GLY A 26 -13.80 20.03 -1.82
C GLY A 26 -12.80 18.98 -2.30
N VAL A 27 -12.29 18.15 -1.39
CA VAL A 27 -11.27 17.14 -1.72
C VAL A 27 -11.92 15.90 -2.32
N SER A 28 -11.23 15.32 -3.29
CA SER A 28 -11.47 13.96 -3.75
C SER A 28 -10.74 12.99 -2.84
N PHE A 29 -11.29 11.79 -2.64
CA PHE A 29 -10.67 10.77 -1.79
C PHE A 29 -10.33 9.52 -2.60
N VAL A 30 -9.12 9.01 -2.42
CA VAL A 30 -8.62 7.78 -3.05
C VAL A 30 -7.89 6.93 -2.02
N THR A 31 -8.07 5.61 -2.10
CA THR A 31 -7.32 4.65 -1.27
C THR A 31 -6.40 3.81 -2.16
N TYR A 32 -5.15 3.71 -1.76
CA TYR A 32 -4.16 2.78 -2.30
C TYR A 32 -4.02 1.58 -1.37
N ASN A 33 -4.47 0.41 -1.82
CA ASN A 33 -4.48 -0.81 -1.02
C ASN A 33 -3.30 -1.73 -1.34
N TYR A 34 -2.21 -1.65 -0.59
CA TYR A 34 -1.05 -2.54 -0.72
C TYR A 34 -1.17 -3.81 0.14
N THR A 35 -2.29 -4.01 0.82
CA THR A 35 -2.55 -5.24 1.60
C THR A 35 -2.81 -6.42 0.65
N PRO A 36 -2.65 -7.67 1.11
CA PRO A 36 -3.07 -8.84 0.33
C PRO A 36 -4.59 -9.00 0.24
N TRP A 37 -5.37 -8.16 0.93
CA TRP A 37 -6.81 -8.30 1.06
C TRP A 37 -7.55 -7.56 -0.06
N GLU A 38 -8.70 -8.09 -0.45
CA GLU A 38 -9.66 -7.34 -1.26
C GLU A 38 -10.57 -6.53 -0.34
N LEU A 39 -10.54 -5.20 -0.48
CA LEU A 39 -11.32 -4.31 0.37
C LEU A 39 -12.63 -3.94 -0.31
N SER A 40 -13.74 -4.25 0.36
CA SER A 40 -15.08 -3.89 -0.11
C SER A 40 -15.39 -2.43 0.18
N SER A 41 -14.92 -1.88 1.30
CA SER A 41 -15.11 -0.47 1.63
C SER A 41 -14.01 0.08 2.55
N VAL A 42 -13.71 1.36 2.38
CA VAL A 42 -12.84 2.15 3.24
C VAL A 42 -13.49 3.51 3.46
N ARG A 43 -13.59 3.95 4.72
CA ARG A 43 -14.13 5.25 5.12
C ARG A 43 -13.18 5.96 6.07
N LEU A 44 -12.81 7.18 5.74
CA LEU A 44 -12.04 8.08 6.60
C LEU A 44 -13.02 9.00 7.32
N VAL A 45 -13.05 8.94 8.65
CA VAL A 45 -14.02 9.67 9.49
C VAL A 45 -13.28 10.66 10.38
N ASP A 46 -13.72 11.91 10.40
CA ASP A 46 -13.20 12.93 11.31
C ASP A 46 -13.92 12.97 12.67
N ALA A 47 -13.42 13.79 13.59
CA ALA A 47 -13.98 13.92 14.94
C ALA A 47 -15.43 14.46 14.96
N SER A 48 -15.87 15.15 13.90
CA SER A 48 -17.25 15.64 13.76
C SER A 48 -18.21 14.59 13.20
N GLY A 49 -17.69 13.45 12.73
CA GLY A 49 -18.44 12.39 12.09
C GLY A 49 -18.60 12.56 10.58
N ALA A 50 -18.01 13.60 9.98
CA ALA A 50 -17.93 13.71 8.53
C ALA A 50 -17.01 12.63 7.98
N ALA A 51 -17.34 12.09 6.80
CA ALA A 51 -16.64 10.94 6.26
C ALA A 51 -16.44 11.00 4.75
N ALA A 52 -15.22 10.68 4.31
CA ALA A 52 -14.90 10.36 2.93
C ALA A 52 -14.83 8.84 2.76
N GLY A 53 -15.12 8.31 1.57
CA GLY A 53 -15.06 6.86 1.36
C GLY A 53 -14.84 6.44 -0.07
N THR A 54 -14.35 5.21 -0.21
CA THR A 54 -14.16 4.51 -1.47
C THR A 54 -14.50 3.03 -1.28
N SER A 55 -14.74 2.31 -2.36
CA SER A 55 -15.22 0.92 -2.35
C SER A 55 -14.64 0.13 -3.51
N ALA A 56 -14.72 -1.20 -3.43
CA ALA A 56 -14.16 -2.12 -4.44
C ALA A 56 -12.68 -1.83 -4.73
N ILE A 57 -11.86 -1.85 -3.67
CA ILE A 57 -10.43 -1.57 -3.74
C ILE A 57 -9.67 -2.91 -3.78
N PRO A 58 -9.25 -3.37 -4.98
CA PRO A 58 -8.54 -4.63 -5.11
C PRO A 58 -7.19 -4.58 -4.39
N SER A 59 -6.66 -5.75 -4.08
CA SER A 59 -5.27 -5.90 -3.62
C SER A 59 -4.28 -5.42 -4.69
N GLY A 60 -3.17 -4.84 -4.25
CA GLY A 60 -2.03 -4.52 -5.12
C GLY A 60 -1.88 -3.05 -5.53
N GLY A 61 -2.53 -2.14 -4.82
CA GLY A 61 -2.24 -0.71 -4.91
C GLY A 61 -2.85 -0.02 -6.13
N GLY A 62 -3.80 -0.68 -6.82
CA GLY A 62 -4.60 -0.02 -7.85
C GLY A 62 -5.37 1.17 -7.25
N GLU A 63 -5.43 2.26 -7.99
CA GLU A 63 -6.24 3.44 -7.63
C GLU A 63 -7.69 2.98 -7.39
N GLY A 64 -8.16 3.08 -6.14
CA GLY A 64 -9.58 2.89 -5.84
C GLY A 64 -10.44 3.91 -6.59
N SER A 65 -11.76 3.79 -6.50
CA SER A 65 -12.63 4.81 -7.09
C SER A 65 -12.39 6.17 -6.42
N VAL A 66 -12.10 7.18 -7.24
CA VAL A 66 -11.98 8.56 -6.79
C VAL A 66 -13.40 9.09 -6.61
N THR A 67 -13.79 9.34 -5.36
CA THR A 67 -15.08 9.98 -5.05
C THR A 67 -14.84 11.40 -4.58
N CYS A 68 -15.63 12.35 -5.08
CA CYS A 68 -15.35 13.77 -4.88
C CYS A 68 -16.11 14.39 -3.71
N CYS A 69 -15.67 15.63 -3.46
CA CYS A 69 -16.45 16.71 -2.87
C CYS A 69 -16.65 16.57 -1.36
N TYR A 70 -15.71 15.92 -0.69
CA TYR A 70 -15.72 15.77 0.75
C TYR A 70 -15.23 17.03 1.46
N THR A 71 -15.72 17.21 2.67
CA THR A 71 -15.18 18.18 3.62
C THR A 71 -14.84 17.43 4.91
N LEU A 72 -13.58 17.48 5.31
CA LEU A 72 -13.05 16.84 6.51
C LEU A 72 -12.31 17.86 7.36
N LYS A 73 -12.30 17.68 8.67
CA LYS A 73 -11.67 18.61 9.62
C LYS A 73 -10.73 17.92 10.59
N GLY A 74 -9.74 18.66 11.07
CA GLY A 74 -8.84 18.19 12.12
C GLY A 74 -7.66 17.39 11.59
N THR A 75 -6.88 16.87 12.53
CA THR A 75 -5.64 16.13 12.26
C THR A 75 -5.75 14.65 12.62
N ASP A 76 -6.82 14.24 13.28
CA ASP A 76 -6.98 12.88 13.79
C ASP A 76 -8.22 12.24 13.18
N PHE A 77 -8.01 11.10 12.55
CA PHE A 77 -9.02 10.41 11.78
C PHE A 77 -9.16 8.95 12.21
N ILE A 78 -10.35 8.41 12.02
CA ILE A 78 -10.61 6.97 12.12
C ILE A 78 -10.87 6.42 10.72
N VAL A 79 -10.02 5.50 10.29
CA VAL A 79 -10.22 4.70 9.09
C VAL A 79 -11.04 3.47 9.44
N LYS A 80 -12.25 3.37 8.93
CA LYS A 80 -13.09 2.17 9.00
C LYS A 80 -12.97 1.41 7.70
N TRP A 81 -12.62 0.12 7.75
CA TRP A 81 -12.35 -0.64 6.55
C TRP A 81 -12.80 -2.09 6.67
N ARG A 82 -13.27 -2.62 5.54
CA ARG A 82 -13.86 -3.96 5.44
C ARG A 82 -13.30 -4.68 4.22
N GLY A 83 -12.93 -5.94 4.39
CA GLY A 83 -12.36 -6.75 3.32
C GLY A 83 -12.17 -8.19 3.73
N GLY A 84 -11.47 -8.97 2.90
CA GLY A 84 -11.17 -10.37 3.18
C GLY A 84 -10.19 -10.96 2.19
N ASP A 85 -9.89 -12.24 2.38
CA ASP A 85 -9.17 -13.01 1.36
C ASP A 85 -10.11 -13.24 0.17
N VAL A 86 -9.70 -12.76 -1.01
CA VAL A 86 -10.50 -12.82 -2.23
C VAL A 86 -10.87 -14.25 -2.63
N ASP A 87 -9.99 -15.22 -2.43
CA ASP A 87 -10.24 -16.60 -2.81
C ASP A 87 -11.23 -17.25 -1.84
N GLU A 88 -11.19 -16.87 -0.56
CA GLU A 88 -12.17 -17.30 0.42
C GLU A 88 -13.53 -16.63 0.22
N MET A 89 -13.56 -15.31 0.04
CA MET A 89 -14.78 -14.55 -0.27
C MET A 89 -15.51 -15.10 -1.49
N ARG A 90 -14.76 -15.47 -2.55
CA ARG A 90 -15.32 -16.05 -3.78
C ARG A 90 -16.06 -17.37 -3.56
N LYS A 91 -15.67 -18.18 -2.57
CA LYS A 91 -16.36 -19.45 -2.24
C LYS A 91 -17.75 -19.21 -1.66
N HIS A 92 -17.95 -18.04 -1.02
CA HIS A 92 -19.15 -17.72 -0.25
C HIS A 92 -20.04 -16.63 -0.86
N LEU A 93 -19.84 -16.30 -2.15
CA LEU A 93 -20.62 -15.25 -2.84
C LEU A 93 -22.12 -15.57 -2.95
N PHE A 94 -22.50 -16.85 -2.92
CA PHE A 94 -23.87 -17.30 -3.21
C PHE A 94 -24.50 -18.18 -2.14
N ASP A 95 -23.79 -18.48 -1.05
CA ASP A 95 -24.26 -19.38 0.01
C ASP A 95 -24.67 -18.66 1.30
N GLY A 96 -24.62 -17.31 1.29
CA GLY A 96 -24.99 -16.47 2.42
C GLY A 96 -23.95 -16.41 3.54
N LYS A 97 -22.74 -16.95 3.33
CA LYS A 97 -21.67 -17.00 4.35
C LYS A 97 -20.53 -16.01 4.12
N LEU A 98 -20.70 -15.07 3.19
CA LEU A 98 -19.67 -14.06 2.91
C LEU A 98 -19.28 -13.27 4.17
N ASP A 99 -20.25 -12.99 5.05
CA ASP A 99 -20.02 -12.28 6.31
C ASP A 99 -19.12 -13.04 7.30
N ASP A 100 -18.99 -14.37 7.16
CA ASP A 100 -18.15 -15.20 8.03
C ASP A 100 -16.65 -15.08 7.67
N VAL A 101 -16.34 -14.62 6.45
CA VAL A 101 -14.98 -14.61 5.88
C VAL A 101 -14.45 -13.21 5.58
N VAL A 102 -15.22 -12.19 5.95
CA VAL A 102 -14.84 -10.77 5.83
C VAL A 102 -14.58 -10.18 7.20
N PHE A 103 -13.55 -9.35 7.30
CA PHE A 103 -13.24 -8.59 8.50
C PHE A 103 -13.84 -7.18 8.43
N ASN A 104 -14.05 -6.58 9.60
CA ASN A 104 -14.30 -5.16 9.78
C ASN A 104 -13.27 -4.63 10.78
N LYS A 105 -12.55 -3.57 10.42
CA LYS A 105 -11.45 -3.01 11.22
C LYS A 105 -11.59 -1.50 11.34
N GLU A 106 -11.04 -0.96 12.42
CA GLU A 106 -10.87 0.46 12.64
C GLU A 106 -9.40 0.77 12.96
N THR A 107 -8.85 1.80 12.33
CA THR A 107 -7.46 2.22 12.49
C THR A 107 -7.42 3.73 12.71
N LYS A 108 -6.73 4.18 13.75
CA LYS A 108 -6.51 5.62 13.98
C LYS A 108 -5.33 6.09 13.14
N VAL A 109 -5.50 7.22 12.45
CA VAL A 109 -4.46 7.83 11.62
C VAL A 109 -4.35 9.30 11.99
N HIS A 110 -3.12 9.74 12.21
CA HIS A 110 -2.80 11.14 12.42
C HIS A 110 -2.28 11.73 11.10
N PHE A 111 -2.89 12.83 10.66
CA PHE A 111 -2.47 13.63 9.54
C PHE A 111 -2.17 15.04 10.02
N PRO A 112 -0.88 15.39 10.18
CA PRO A 112 -0.49 16.73 10.59
C PRO A 112 -1.10 17.78 9.68
N ALA A 113 -1.32 18.99 10.19
CA ALA A 113 -1.83 20.09 9.38
C ALA A 113 -0.91 20.31 8.16
N ALA A 114 -1.43 19.95 6.98
CA ALA A 114 -0.71 20.00 5.73
C ALA A 114 -1.25 21.15 4.88
N SER A 115 -0.34 21.93 4.28
CA SER A 115 -0.72 22.91 3.28
C SER A 115 -1.27 22.20 2.04
N VAL A 116 -2.40 22.68 1.52
CA VAL A 116 -2.91 22.21 0.23
C VAL A 116 -1.85 22.51 -0.84
N PRO A 117 -1.43 21.51 -1.65
CA PRO A 117 -0.42 21.73 -2.69
C PRO A 117 -0.83 22.83 -3.66
N ASP A 118 0.14 23.60 -4.16
CA ASP A 118 -0.08 24.60 -5.20
C ASP A 118 -0.45 23.94 -6.55
N GLY A 119 -1.08 24.73 -7.43
CA GLY A 119 -1.37 24.33 -8.82
C GLY A 119 -2.85 24.20 -9.15
N GLU A 120 -3.10 23.88 -10.42
CA GLU A 120 -4.45 23.68 -10.98
C GLU A 120 -4.85 22.19 -10.90
N GLY A 121 -6.15 21.91 -10.73
CA GLY A 121 -6.68 20.55 -10.64
C GLY A 121 -7.29 20.22 -9.27
N PRO A 122 -8.02 19.10 -9.15
CA PRO A 122 -8.66 18.70 -7.89
C PRO A 122 -7.62 18.40 -6.82
N VAL A 123 -7.93 18.77 -5.58
CA VAL A 123 -7.15 18.33 -4.42
C VAL A 123 -7.58 16.91 -4.08
N ILE A 124 -6.61 16.02 -3.98
CA ILE A 124 -6.82 14.60 -3.70
C ILE A 124 -6.26 14.31 -2.32
N LEU A 125 -7.11 13.80 -1.44
CA LEU A 125 -6.75 13.19 -0.18
C LEU A 125 -6.52 11.70 -0.42
N GLU A 126 -5.28 11.28 -0.21
CA GLU A 126 -4.81 9.94 -0.47
C GLU A 126 -4.69 9.19 0.85
N LEU A 127 -5.24 7.98 0.91
CA LEU A 127 -4.99 7.03 1.98
C LEU A 127 -4.17 5.86 1.44
N HIS A 128 -2.96 5.69 1.94
CA HIS A 128 -2.11 4.55 1.63
C HIS A 128 -2.24 3.52 2.75
N ILE A 129 -2.69 2.30 2.42
CA ILE A 129 -2.74 1.17 3.35
C ILE A 129 -1.66 0.19 2.95
N TYR A 130 -0.65 0.04 3.80
CA TYR A 130 0.54 -0.74 3.50
C TYR A 130 0.39 -2.23 3.82
N PRO A 131 1.32 -3.10 3.37
CA PRO A 131 1.15 -4.54 3.52
C PRO A 131 1.11 -5.06 4.97
N ASP A 132 1.71 -4.33 5.92
CA ASP A 132 1.61 -4.56 7.37
C ASP A 132 0.49 -3.73 8.04
N GLU A 133 -0.43 -3.19 7.24
CA GLU A 133 -1.63 -2.46 7.65
C GLU A 133 -1.38 -1.09 8.30
N HIS A 134 -0.13 -0.59 8.30
CA HIS A 134 0.11 0.81 8.63
C HIS A 134 -0.52 1.71 7.55
N MET A 135 -0.95 2.90 7.96
CA MET A 135 -1.70 3.80 7.12
C MET A 135 -1.10 5.19 7.13
N GLU A 136 -1.02 5.80 5.94
CA GLU A 136 -0.54 7.16 5.78
C GLU A 136 -1.51 7.98 4.94
N LEU A 137 -1.68 9.25 5.33
CA LEU A 137 -2.45 10.23 4.59
C LEU A 137 -1.52 11.19 3.85
N ALA A 138 -1.91 11.58 2.63
CA ALA A 138 -1.20 12.58 1.84
C ALA A 138 -2.19 13.47 1.07
N LEU A 139 -1.71 14.64 0.66
CA LEU A 139 -2.42 15.54 -0.25
C LEU A 139 -1.64 15.67 -1.55
N SER A 140 -2.34 15.57 -2.68
CA SER A 140 -1.77 15.89 -3.98
C SER A 140 -2.77 16.59 -4.89
N ARG A 141 -2.28 17.00 -6.07
CA ARG A 141 -3.11 17.36 -7.23
C ARG A 141 -2.89 16.41 -8.41
N LYS A 142 -2.21 15.29 -8.17
CA LYS A 142 -1.81 14.34 -9.20
C LYS A 142 -2.76 13.17 -9.19
N LEU A 143 -3.51 13.01 -10.27
CA LEU A 143 -4.40 11.86 -10.42
C LEU A 143 -3.63 10.54 -10.56
N LEU A 144 -2.42 10.58 -11.12
CA LEU A 144 -1.61 9.39 -11.43
C LEU A 144 -0.24 9.45 -10.76
N GLY A 145 0.39 8.29 -10.61
CA GLY A 145 1.80 8.16 -10.21
C GLY A 145 2.06 8.28 -8.71
N GLN A 146 1.04 8.11 -7.87
CA GLN A 146 1.18 8.12 -6.40
C GLN A 146 1.33 6.70 -5.82
N VAL A 147 1.35 5.68 -6.68
CA VAL A 147 1.60 4.29 -6.28
C VAL A 147 3.01 4.19 -5.69
N ARG A 148 3.09 3.85 -4.40
CA ARG A 148 4.36 3.68 -3.67
C ARG A 148 4.95 2.29 -3.81
N ILE A 149 4.09 1.26 -3.90
CA ILE A 149 4.50 -0.14 -4.04
C ILE A 149 3.88 -0.69 -5.35
N PRO A 150 4.70 -1.04 -6.37
CA PRO A 150 4.22 -1.33 -7.71
C PRO A 150 3.77 -2.79 -7.89
N ILE A 151 2.80 -3.24 -7.09
CA ILE A 151 2.30 -4.63 -7.13
C ILE A 151 1.60 -4.92 -8.47
N VAL A 152 0.67 -4.05 -8.92
CA VAL A 152 -0.01 -4.22 -10.23
C VAL A 152 0.99 -4.20 -11.38
N ASP A 153 1.90 -3.23 -11.41
CA ASP A 153 2.87 -3.11 -12.50
C ASP A 153 3.87 -4.27 -12.52
N THR A 154 4.27 -4.77 -11.35
CA THR A 154 5.10 -5.98 -11.26
C THR A 154 4.33 -7.22 -11.71
N THR A 155 3.04 -7.33 -11.40
CA THR A 155 2.18 -8.43 -11.88
C THR A 155 2.11 -8.44 -13.40
N ARG A 156 1.88 -7.26 -14.02
CA ARG A 156 1.87 -7.11 -15.49
C ARG A 156 3.21 -7.48 -16.09
N TRP A 157 4.31 -6.92 -15.57
CA TRP A 157 5.65 -7.23 -16.03
C TRP A 157 5.96 -8.73 -15.96
N LEU A 158 5.64 -9.39 -14.84
CA LEU A 158 5.86 -10.81 -14.65
C LEU A 158 5.04 -11.65 -15.65
N TYR A 159 3.78 -11.28 -15.86
CA TYR A 159 2.91 -11.97 -16.81
C TYR A 159 3.36 -11.79 -18.27
N GLU A 160 3.84 -10.60 -18.63
CA GLU A 160 4.33 -10.29 -19.98
C GLU A 160 5.66 -10.97 -20.31
N ASN A 161 6.59 -11.04 -19.35
CA ASN A 161 7.97 -11.49 -19.59
C ASN A 161 8.22 -12.94 -19.21
N HIS A 162 7.38 -13.52 -18.34
CA HIS A 162 7.60 -14.85 -17.76
C HIS A 162 6.34 -15.73 -17.75
N ARG A 163 5.42 -15.49 -18.71
CA ARG A 163 4.13 -16.21 -18.80
C ARG A 163 4.26 -17.73 -18.74
N ASP A 164 5.28 -18.29 -19.39
CA ASP A 164 5.49 -19.75 -19.45
C ASP A 164 5.75 -20.37 -18.07
N ALA A 165 6.32 -19.61 -17.13
CA ALA A 165 6.53 -20.05 -15.75
C ALA A 165 5.24 -20.00 -14.90
N LEU A 166 4.21 -19.30 -15.37
CA LEU A 166 2.96 -19.07 -14.65
C LEU A 166 1.84 -20.05 -15.04
N GLY A 167 2.16 -21.16 -15.71
CA GLY A 167 1.18 -22.14 -16.20
C GLY A 167 0.31 -22.78 -15.10
N ALA A 168 0.74 -22.72 -13.83
CA ALA A 168 -0.04 -23.17 -12.68
C ALA A 168 -1.17 -22.20 -12.28
N TYR A 169 -1.20 -20.97 -12.81
CA TYR A 169 -2.20 -19.95 -12.53
C TYR A 169 -3.21 -19.85 -13.67
N ARG A 170 -4.50 -19.67 -13.33
CA ARG A 170 -5.57 -19.59 -14.35
C ARG A 170 -5.45 -18.35 -15.23
N ASN A 171 -5.05 -17.22 -14.64
CA ASN A 171 -4.94 -15.93 -15.32
C ASN A 171 -4.10 -14.94 -14.50
N ILE A 172 -3.87 -13.76 -15.06
CA ILE A 172 -3.13 -12.66 -14.41
C ILE A 172 -3.74 -12.21 -13.07
N HIS A 173 -5.06 -12.33 -12.88
CA HIS A 173 -5.69 -11.95 -11.61
C HIS A 173 -5.33 -12.92 -10.49
N GLU A 174 -5.28 -14.23 -10.77
CA GLU A 174 -4.81 -15.20 -9.78
C GLU A 174 -3.33 -15.00 -9.44
N VAL A 175 -2.51 -14.62 -10.42
CA VAL A 175 -1.12 -14.23 -10.18
C VAL A 175 -1.08 -13.01 -9.26
N GLY A 176 -1.85 -11.97 -9.54
CA GLY A 176 -1.92 -10.75 -8.73
C GLY A 176 -2.36 -11.00 -7.28
N ASN A 177 -3.34 -11.89 -7.07
CA ASN A 177 -3.80 -12.28 -5.74
C ASN A 177 -2.65 -12.87 -4.89
N VAL A 178 -1.92 -13.83 -5.46
CA VAL A 178 -0.77 -14.44 -4.78
C VAL A 178 0.38 -13.43 -4.64
N LEU A 179 0.61 -12.59 -5.65
CA LEU A 179 1.66 -11.58 -5.63
C LEU A 179 1.44 -10.56 -4.50
N GLY A 180 0.19 -10.17 -4.21
CA GLY A 180 -0.13 -9.34 -3.04
C GLY A 180 0.27 -10.00 -1.71
N LYS A 181 0.06 -11.31 -1.55
CA LYS A 181 0.51 -12.09 -0.38
C LYS A 181 2.03 -12.12 -0.26
N VAL A 182 2.72 -12.38 -1.38
CA VAL A 182 4.18 -12.38 -1.45
C VAL A 182 4.76 -10.98 -1.20
N ALA A 183 4.10 -9.93 -1.68
CA ALA A 183 4.52 -8.54 -1.49
C ALA A 183 4.48 -8.15 -0.01
N ARG A 184 3.49 -8.66 0.74
CA ARG A 184 3.47 -8.52 2.20
C ARG A 184 4.69 -9.15 2.85
N GLN A 185 5.11 -10.34 2.42
CA GLN A 185 6.33 -10.98 2.95
C GLN A 185 7.57 -10.16 2.60
N ALA A 186 7.70 -9.72 1.35
CA ALA A 186 8.80 -8.87 0.87
C ALA A 186 8.90 -7.55 1.66
N TRP A 187 7.76 -6.91 1.92
CA TRP A 187 7.66 -5.71 2.75
C TRP A 187 8.04 -5.98 4.21
N THR A 188 7.38 -6.94 4.86
CA THR A 188 7.55 -7.18 6.30
C THR A 188 8.93 -7.70 6.67
N ARG A 189 9.55 -8.50 5.80
CA ARG A 189 10.88 -9.08 6.06
C ARG A 189 12.02 -8.19 5.57
N TYR A 190 11.83 -7.49 4.44
CA TYR A 190 12.92 -6.86 3.70
C TYR A 190 12.66 -5.42 3.27
N ARG A 191 11.49 -4.84 3.61
CA ARG A 191 11.10 -3.45 3.25
C ARG A 191 11.26 -3.16 1.75
N ILE A 192 10.84 -4.10 0.90
CA ILE A 192 10.87 -3.91 -0.56
C ILE A 192 9.70 -3.04 -1.00
N GLU A 193 10.04 -1.90 -1.58
CA GLU A 193 9.10 -0.91 -2.15
C GLU A 193 9.46 -0.58 -3.59
N ASP A 194 10.76 -0.45 -3.86
CA ASP A 194 11.30 -0.12 -5.17
C ASP A 194 10.85 -1.10 -6.25
N GLY A 195 10.52 -0.58 -7.43
CA GLY A 195 9.98 -1.38 -8.52
C GLY A 195 10.97 -2.36 -9.14
N GLU A 196 12.26 -2.02 -9.17
CA GLU A 196 13.29 -2.94 -9.66
C GLU A 196 13.51 -4.08 -8.66
N ASP A 197 13.57 -3.76 -7.37
CA ASP A 197 13.65 -4.76 -6.29
C ASP A 197 12.42 -5.67 -6.26
N MET A 198 11.22 -5.10 -6.38
CA MET A 198 9.95 -5.85 -6.40
C MET A 198 9.93 -6.82 -7.59
N ARG A 199 10.34 -6.38 -8.79
CA ARG A 199 10.43 -7.27 -9.96
C ARG A 199 11.46 -8.39 -9.74
N GLY A 200 12.63 -8.08 -9.20
CA GLY A 200 13.66 -9.09 -8.89
C GLY A 200 13.16 -10.12 -7.87
N TYR A 201 12.47 -9.66 -6.82
CA TYR A 201 11.90 -10.53 -5.78
C TYR A 201 10.82 -11.45 -6.35
N MET A 202 9.90 -10.89 -7.13
CA MET A 202 8.81 -11.65 -7.74
C MET A 202 9.31 -12.59 -8.84
N TYR A 203 10.34 -12.20 -9.60
CA TYR A 203 11.00 -13.12 -10.54
C TYR A 203 11.55 -14.35 -9.83
N LEU A 204 12.32 -14.16 -8.75
CA LEU A 204 12.87 -15.29 -8.02
C LEU A 204 11.78 -16.19 -7.45
N TYR A 205 10.75 -15.60 -6.82
CA TYR A 205 9.65 -16.36 -6.24
C TYR A 205 8.82 -17.13 -7.29
N PHE A 206 8.35 -16.46 -8.34
CA PHE A 206 7.39 -17.01 -9.31
C PHE A 206 8.04 -17.78 -10.46
N VAL A 207 9.35 -17.65 -10.70
CA VAL A 207 10.03 -18.26 -11.86
C VAL A 207 11.17 -19.21 -11.46
N VAL A 208 11.86 -18.90 -10.36
CA VAL A 208 13.07 -19.63 -9.94
C VAL A 208 12.74 -20.64 -8.84
N ALA A 209 12.47 -20.18 -7.62
CA ALA A 209 12.10 -21.01 -6.48
C ALA A 209 11.36 -20.16 -5.42
N SER A 210 10.25 -20.66 -4.86
CA SER A 210 9.46 -19.88 -3.89
C SER A 210 10.20 -19.61 -2.59
N ASP A 211 11.20 -20.42 -2.25
CA ASP A 211 12.07 -20.28 -1.08
C ASP A 211 13.50 -19.86 -1.43
N PHE A 212 13.66 -19.11 -2.53
CA PHE A 212 14.96 -18.62 -3.02
C PHE A 212 15.79 -17.90 -1.95
N ASP A 213 15.14 -17.29 -0.94
CA ASP A 213 15.78 -16.53 0.12
C ASP A 213 16.50 -17.40 1.17
N LYS A 214 16.43 -18.73 1.03
CA LYS A 214 17.32 -19.70 1.68
C LYS A 214 18.72 -19.71 1.09
N ASP A 215 18.89 -19.24 -0.15
CA ASP A 215 20.21 -19.06 -0.73
C ASP A 215 21.00 -18.00 0.05
N ALA A 216 22.17 -18.37 0.57
CA ALA A 216 22.90 -17.51 1.50
C ALA A 216 23.29 -16.14 0.90
N ALA A 217 23.63 -16.09 -0.40
CA ALA A 217 24.01 -14.84 -1.04
C ALA A 217 22.81 -13.91 -1.24
N LEU A 218 21.67 -14.45 -1.69
CA LEU A 218 20.43 -13.68 -1.82
C LEU A 218 19.89 -13.23 -0.45
N SER A 219 19.93 -14.11 0.55
CA SER A 219 19.53 -13.79 1.92
C SER A 219 20.36 -12.67 2.52
N ALA A 220 21.69 -12.71 2.33
CA ALA A 220 22.60 -11.67 2.79
C ALA A 220 22.30 -10.32 2.15
N LEU A 221 22.05 -10.30 0.83
CA LEU A 221 21.70 -9.08 0.11
C LEU A 221 20.35 -8.49 0.55
N LEU A 222 19.33 -9.34 0.74
CA LEU A 222 18.01 -8.90 1.21
C LEU A 222 18.04 -8.28 2.61
N LYS A 223 18.90 -8.82 3.50
CA LYS A 223 19.02 -8.41 4.90
C LYS A 223 20.04 -7.29 5.12
N ASP A 224 20.75 -6.85 4.10
CA ASP A 224 21.70 -5.74 4.22
C ASP A 224 20.94 -4.44 4.52
N ALA A 225 21.17 -3.87 5.71
CA ALA A 225 20.56 -2.62 6.15
C ALA A 225 21.05 -1.40 5.33
N ASN A 226 22.16 -1.51 4.61
CA ASN A 226 22.70 -0.46 3.75
C ASN A 226 22.27 -0.60 2.29
N ARG A 227 21.45 -1.61 1.96
CA ARG A 227 20.94 -1.83 0.61
C ARG A 227 20.17 -0.58 0.15
N LYS A 228 20.51 -0.06 -1.03
CA LYS A 228 19.78 1.04 -1.64
C LYS A 228 18.62 0.51 -2.48
N PRO A 229 17.56 1.31 -2.69
CA PRO A 229 16.52 1.00 -3.66
C PRO A 229 17.06 0.52 -5.02
N GLY A 230 16.59 -0.65 -5.44
CA GLY A 230 16.94 -1.30 -6.71
C GLY A 230 18.22 -2.13 -6.71
N ASP A 231 19.01 -2.12 -5.63
CA ASP A 231 20.26 -2.91 -5.56
C ASP A 231 20.00 -4.41 -5.64
N PHE A 232 18.91 -4.87 -5.02
CA PHE A 232 18.53 -6.29 -5.05
C PHE A 232 18.07 -6.68 -6.45
N GLY A 233 17.17 -5.93 -7.05
CA GLY A 233 16.69 -6.16 -8.42
C GLY A 233 17.83 -6.21 -9.43
N ARG A 234 18.75 -5.23 -9.40
CA ARG A 234 19.94 -5.23 -10.25
C ARG A 234 20.83 -6.45 -10.05
N ALA A 235 21.02 -6.89 -8.81
CA ALA A 235 21.81 -8.07 -8.53
C ALA A 235 21.15 -9.34 -9.09
N VAL A 236 19.84 -9.48 -8.91
CA VAL A 236 19.05 -10.59 -9.44
C VAL A 236 19.14 -10.67 -10.96
N PHE A 237 18.96 -9.55 -11.66
CA PHE A 237 19.02 -9.50 -13.12
C PHE A 237 20.44 -9.65 -13.70
N ARG A 238 21.48 -9.66 -12.86
CA ARG A 238 22.86 -9.98 -13.24
C ARG A 238 23.27 -11.41 -12.94
N LEU A 239 22.42 -12.22 -12.30
CA LEU A 239 22.72 -13.62 -12.03
C LEU A 239 22.93 -14.38 -13.36
N SER A 240 23.96 -15.24 -13.39
CA SER A 240 24.19 -16.10 -14.55
C SER A 240 23.10 -17.17 -14.66
N LYS A 241 22.93 -17.73 -15.86
CA LYS A 241 21.97 -18.83 -16.09
C LYS A 241 22.28 -20.03 -15.22
N GLU A 242 23.56 -20.34 -15.03
CA GLU A 242 24.03 -21.44 -14.18
C GLU A 242 23.64 -21.18 -12.72
N ARG A 243 23.78 -19.93 -12.26
CA ARG A 243 23.40 -19.56 -10.89
C ARG A 243 21.89 -19.66 -10.67
N ILE A 244 21.09 -19.20 -11.62
CA ILE A 244 19.63 -19.34 -11.59
C ILE A 244 19.24 -20.83 -11.55
N ALA A 245 19.87 -21.66 -12.38
CA ALA A 245 19.61 -23.11 -12.41
C ALA A 245 19.98 -23.78 -11.08
N GLN A 246 21.08 -23.38 -10.44
CA GLN A 246 21.47 -23.89 -9.11
C GLN A 246 20.44 -23.55 -8.04
N ILE A 247 19.98 -22.28 -7.99
CA ILE A 247 18.97 -21.85 -7.02
C ILE A 247 17.67 -22.62 -7.24
N LYS A 248 17.22 -22.73 -8.50
CA LYS A 248 16.03 -23.48 -8.88
C LYS A 248 16.10 -24.97 -8.51
N ALA A 249 17.27 -25.60 -8.68
CA ALA A 249 17.46 -27.01 -8.36
C ALA A 249 17.49 -27.29 -6.84
N ALA A 250 17.93 -26.32 -6.04
CA ALA A 250 18.03 -26.45 -4.59
C ALA A 250 16.74 -26.03 -3.84
N GLY A 251 15.89 -25.22 -4.47
CA GLY A 251 14.68 -24.67 -3.85
C GLY A 251 13.41 -25.47 -4.13
N THR A 252 12.29 -24.95 -3.63
CA THR A 252 10.94 -25.46 -3.87
C THR A 252 10.40 -25.02 -5.23
N ALA A 253 9.31 -25.65 -5.66
CA ALA A 253 8.62 -25.26 -6.88
C ALA A 253 8.28 -23.75 -6.86
N PRO A 254 8.52 -23.01 -7.95
CA PRO A 254 8.23 -21.60 -8.02
C PRO A 254 6.72 -21.33 -8.01
N GLY A 255 6.32 -20.17 -7.49
CA GLY A 255 4.92 -19.74 -7.48
C GLY A 255 4.03 -20.53 -6.50
N ASP A 256 4.50 -20.81 -5.28
CA ASP A 256 3.64 -21.39 -4.26
C ASP A 256 2.44 -20.46 -3.98
N LYS A 257 1.26 -21.04 -3.85
CA LYS A 257 -0.02 -20.34 -3.60
C LYS A 257 -0.38 -20.31 -2.13
N ASN A 258 0.29 -21.11 -1.29
CA ASN A 258 0.00 -21.27 0.13
C ASN A 258 0.88 -20.36 1.00
N VAL A 259 0.87 -19.05 0.70
CA VAL A 259 1.72 -18.02 1.32
C VAL A 259 0.99 -16.95 2.09
#